data_AF-A0A2C9L1G0-F1
#
_entry.id   AF-A0A2C9L1G0-F1
#
_cell.length_a   1.000
_cell.length_b   1.000
_cell.length_c   1.000
_cell.angle_alpha   90.00
_cell.angle_beta   90.00
_cell.angle_gamma   90.00
#
_symmetry.space_group_name_H-M   'P 1'
#
loop_
_entity.id
_entity.type
_entity.pdbx_description
1 polymer ?
#
loop_
_entity_poly.entity_id
_entity_poly.type
_entity_poly.pdbx_seq_one_letter_code
_entity_poly.pdbx_strand_id
1 'polypeptide(L)'
;MSVSDTKILELDLKAVDKVFRKGSDPLTQTVRGKLQNQRQKLNEKINKELRMRTGAENLHKAAENNKKLRDRVALELSYFNSNIQLLKEQLSDMNSCVEIYQHENSRSHTPMIPLGLKETTPIDFSRPFK
;
A
#
# COMPACT_ATOMS: atom_id res chain seq x y z
N MET A 1 -37.53 -32.59 18.24
CA MET A 1 -36.86 -31.30 18.02
C MET A 1 -37.95 -30.25 17.87
N SER A 2 -37.94 -29.24 18.73
CA SER A 2 -39.06 -28.32 18.89
C SER A 2 -39.10 -27.31 17.73
N VAL A 3 -40.30 -26.89 17.33
CA VAL A 3 -40.54 -25.93 16.23
C VAL A 3 -39.90 -24.55 16.50
N SER A 4 -39.47 -24.30 17.75
CA SER A 4 -38.73 -23.11 18.17
C SER A 4 -37.25 -23.10 17.72
N ASP A 5 -36.61 -24.26 17.63
CA ASP A 5 -35.17 -24.37 17.36
C ASP A 5 -34.83 -24.06 15.89
N THR A 6 -35.75 -24.39 14.97
CA THR A 6 -35.64 -24.07 13.55
C THR A 6 -35.77 -22.58 13.28
N LYS A 7 -36.56 -21.86 14.09
CA LYS A 7 -36.75 -20.40 13.97
C LYS A 7 -35.52 -19.60 14.39
N ILE A 8 -34.77 -20.08 15.38
CA ILE A 8 -33.52 -19.44 15.84
C ILE A 8 -32.42 -19.60 14.76
N LEU A 9 -32.29 -20.80 14.17
CA LEU A 9 -31.33 -21.04 13.08
C LEU A 9 -31.66 -20.25 11.80
N GLU A 10 -32.95 -20.06 11.49
CA GLU A 10 -33.39 -19.30 10.31
C GLU A 10 -33.17 -17.78 10.46
N LEU A 11 -33.23 -17.26 11.70
CA LEU A 11 -32.91 -15.86 12.01
C LEU A 11 -31.41 -15.58 11.87
N ASP A 12 -30.55 -16.51 12.28
CA ASP A 12 -29.09 -16.39 12.14
C ASP A 12 -28.65 -16.45 10.67
N LEU A 13 -29.22 -17.35 9.85
CA LEU A 13 -28.93 -17.42 8.42
C LEU A 13 -29.35 -16.14 7.67
N LYS A 14 -30.51 -15.57 8.01
CA LYS A 14 -30.97 -14.29 7.43
C LYS A 14 -30.13 -13.10 7.92
N ALA A 15 -29.59 -13.15 9.13
CA ALA A 15 -28.67 -12.14 9.66
C ALA A 15 -27.31 -12.19 8.95
N VAL A 16 -26.76 -13.39 8.72
CA VAL A 16 -25.52 -13.60 7.97
C VAL A 16 -25.64 -13.11 6.53
N ASP A 17 -26.75 -13.42 5.86
CA ASP A 17 -27.00 -12.95 4.49
C ASP A 17 -27.11 -11.41 4.40
N LYS A 18 -27.66 -10.76 5.43
CA LYS A 18 -27.77 -9.29 5.51
C LYS A 18 -26.40 -8.61 5.70
N VAL A 19 -25.45 -9.28 6.36
CA VAL A 19 -24.09 -8.77 6.57
C VAL A 19 -23.29 -8.78 5.26
N PHE A 20 -23.47 -9.78 4.41
CA PHE A 20 -22.81 -9.85 3.09
C PHE A 20 -23.48 -9.00 2.00
N ARG A 21 -24.78 -8.69 2.13
CA ARG A 21 -25.53 -7.85 1.17
C ARG A 21 -25.24 -6.36 1.27
N LYS A 22 -24.45 -5.92 2.26
CA LYS A 22 -24.02 -4.52 2.41
C LYS A 22 -22.60 -4.33 1.88
N GLY A 23 -22.38 -4.74 0.63
CA GLY A 23 -21.16 -4.38 -0.09
C GLY A 23 -21.02 -2.85 -0.18
N SER A 24 -19.77 -2.37 -0.23
CA SER A 24 -19.50 -0.97 -0.59
C SER A 24 -20.01 -0.77 -2.02
N ASP A 25 -20.79 0.28 -2.28
CA ASP A 25 -21.23 0.61 -3.65
C ASP A 25 -19.96 0.73 -4.52
N PRO A 26 -19.82 -0.07 -5.60
CA PRO A 26 -18.61 -0.12 -6.42
C PRO A 26 -18.29 1.24 -7.08
N LEU A 27 -19.27 2.14 -7.18
CA LEU A 27 -19.09 3.51 -7.65
C LEU A 27 -18.55 4.43 -6.53
N THR A 28 -18.79 4.09 -5.27
CA THR A 28 -18.23 4.77 -4.10
C THR A 28 -16.96 4.07 -3.62
N GLN A 29 -15.80 4.64 -3.96
CA GLN A 29 -14.55 4.12 -3.41
C GLN A 29 -14.56 4.24 -1.89
N THR A 30 -14.24 3.14 -1.20
CA THR A 30 -13.91 3.16 0.23
C THR A 30 -12.77 4.16 0.47
N VAL A 31 -12.67 4.71 1.68
CA VAL A 31 -11.57 5.63 2.05
C VAL A 31 -10.21 4.98 1.74
N ARG A 32 -10.09 3.67 1.99
CA ARG A 32 -8.92 2.85 1.60
C ARG A 32 -8.68 2.78 0.10
N GLY A 33 -9.74 2.57 -0.69
CA GLY A 33 -9.65 2.58 -2.15
C GLY A 33 -9.18 3.92 -2.72
N LYS A 34 -9.64 5.04 -2.14
CA LYS A 34 -9.19 6.39 -2.52
C LYS A 34 -7.71 6.59 -2.25
N LEU A 35 -7.22 6.19 -1.06
CA LEU A 35 -5.80 6.24 -0.73
C LEU A 35 -4.96 5.38 -1.68
N GLN A 36 -5.40 4.16 -1.95
CA GLN A 36 -4.68 3.25 -2.84
C GLN A 36 -4.58 3.82 -4.27
N ASN A 37 -5.63 4.46 -4.77
CA ASN A 37 -5.60 5.12 -6.07
C ASN A 37 -4.64 6.32 -6.11
N GLN A 38 -4.62 7.13 -5.05
CA GLN A 38 -3.65 8.21 -4.91
C GLN A 38 -2.22 7.64 -4.87
N ARG A 39 -2.00 6.54 -4.16
CA ARG A 39 -0.70 5.86 -4.02
C ARG A 39 -0.21 5.34 -5.37
N GLN A 40 -1.11 4.73 -6.14
CA GLN A 40 -0.82 4.27 -7.50
C GLN A 40 -0.42 5.45 -8.40
N LYS A 41 -1.20 6.54 -8.42
CA LYS A 41 -0.88 7.74 -9.20
C LYS A 41 0.48 8.32 -8.83
N LEU A 42 0.84 8.29 -7.56
CA LEU A 42 2.13 8.77 -7.09
C LEU A 42 3.29 7.87 -7.54
N ASN A 43 3.12 6.55 -7.48
CA ASN A 43 4.08 5.59 -8.04
C ASN A 43 4.27 5.76 -9.56
N GLU A 44 3.20 5.98 -10.31
CA GLU A 44 3.27 6.27 -11.75
C GLU A 44 4.11 7.52 -12.02
N LYS A 45 3.91 8.58 -11.23
CA LYS A 45 4.72 9.81 -11.30
C LYS A 45 6.18 9.54 -10.97
N ILE A 46 6.50 8.85 -9.88
CA ILE A 46 7.88 8.50 -9.50
C ILE A 46 8.56 7.72 -10.64
N ASN A 47 7.88 6.72 -11.20
CA ASN A 47 8.41 5.93 -12.30
C ASN A 47 8.65 6.77 -13.56
N LYS A 48 7.76 7.73 -13.85
CA LYS A 48 7.96 8.69 -14.94
C LYS A 48 9.20 9.55 -14.70
N GLU A 49 9.34 10.14 -13.52
CA GLU A 49 10.48 10.99 -13.19
C GLU A 49 11.80 10.22 -13.19
N LEU A 50 11.82 8.98 -12.72
CA LEU A 50 12.99 8.10 -12.81
C LEU A 50 13.40 7.86 -14.26
N ARG A 51 12.44 7.59 -15.16
CA ARG A 51 12.73 7.44 -16.60
C ARG A 51 13.26 8.72 -17.22
N MET A 52 12.66 9.87 -16.89
CA MET A 52 13.13 11.18 -17.38
C MET A 52 14.54 11.49 -16.90
N ARG A 53 14.83 11.23 -15.61
CA ARG A 53 16.16 11.37 -15.02
C ARG A 53 17.18 10.50 -15.78
N THR A 54 16.90 9.22 -15.98
CA THR A 54 17.79 8.33 -16.74
C THR A 54 18.03 8.84 -18.17
N GLY A 55 16.97 9.34 -18.85
CA GLY A 55 17.10 9.97 -20.16
C GLY A 55 18.03 11.20 -20.13
N ALA A 56 17.88 12.07 -19.13
CA ALA A 56 18.72 13.23 -18.92
C ALA A 56 20.17 12.85 -18.60
N GLU A 57 20.42 11.82 -17.78
CA GLU A 57 21.77 11.32 -17.50
C GLU A 57 22.47 10.82 -18.75
N ASN A 58 21.74 10.09 -19.62
CA ASN A 58 22.28 9.61 -20.88
C ASN A 58 22.60 10.77 -21.83
N LEU A 59 21.72 11.76 -21.92
CA LEU A 59 21.96 12.94 -22.74
C LEU A 59 23.14 13.77 -22.21
N HIS A 60 23.26 13.93 -20.88
CA HIS A 60 24.39 14.63 -20.26
C HIS A 60 25.72 13.97 -20.61
N LYS A 61 25.78 12.63 -20.58
CA LYS A 61 26.96 11.86 -21.01
C LYS A 61 27.26 12.05 -22.50
N ALA A 62 26.23 12.04 -23.35
CA ALA A 62 26.39 12.22 -24.80
C ALA A 62 26.79 13.66 -25.20
N ALA A 63 26.51 14.66 -24.35
CA ALA A 63 26.76 16.07 -24.62
C ALA A 63 28.21 16.53 -24.37
N GLU A 64 29.19 15.62 -24.39
CA GLU A 64 30.60 15.89 -24.06
C GLU A 64 31.19 17.08 -24.84
N ASN A 65 30.86 17.19 -26.13
CA ASN A 65 31.37 18.24 -27.02
C ASN A 65 30.51 19.51 -27.05
N ASN A 66 29.39 19.58 -26.32
CA ASN A 66 28.49 20.74 -26.31
C ASN A 66 28.25 21.26 -24.88
N LYS A 67 29.11 22.19 -24.45
CA LYS A 67 29.08 22.77 -23.10
C LYS A 67 27.72 23.38 -22.73
N LYS A 68 27.11 24.18 -23.61
CA LYS A 68 25.82 24.84 -23.33
C LYS A 68 24.69 23.84 -23.11
N LEU A 69 24.65 22.78 -23.93
CA LEU A 69 23.68 21.71 -23.76
C LEU A 69 23.94 20.96 -22.45
N ARG A 70 25.20 20.62 -22.17
CA ARG A 70 25.58 19.89 -20.95
C ARG A 70 25.18 20.65 -19.68
N ASP A 71 25.46 21.95 -19.63
CA ASP A 71 25.09 22.80 -18.48
C ASP A 71 23.56 22.85 -18.29
N ARG A 72 22.79 22.92 -19.39
CA ARG A 72 21.33 22.87 -19.33
C ARG A 72 20.82 21.52 -18.83
N VAL A 73 21.36 20.41 -19.34
CA VAL A 73 20.96 19.06 -18.92
C VAL A 73 21.34 18.81 -17.45
N ALA A 74 22.45 19.37 -16.96
CA ALA A 74 22.82 19.29 -15.55
C ALA A 74 21.78 19.96 -14.63
N LEU A 75 21.20 21.09 -15.04
CA LEU A 75 20.10 21.73 -14.31
C LEU A 75 18.84 20.88 -14.31
N GLU A 76 18.45 20.32 -15.47
CA GLU A 76 17.30 19.40 -15.57
C GLU A 76 17.51 18.17 -14.68
N LEU A 77 18.73 17.63 -14.61
CA LEU A 77 19.04 16.49 -13.75
C LEU A 77 18.82 16.81 -12.26
N SER A 78 19.23 18.01 -11.81
CA SER A 78 18.96 18.49 -10.45
C SER A 78 17.47 18.66 -10.19
N TYR A 79 16.72 19.17 -11.17
CA TYR A 79 15.27 19.27 -11.12
C TYR A 79 14.60 17.91 -10.94
N PHE A 80 14.93 16.91 -11.77
CA PHE A 80 14.37 15.55 -11.65
C PHE A 80 14.71 14.90 -10.30
N ASN A 81 15.93 15.09 -9.79
CA ASN A 81 16.30 14.57 -8.47
C ASN A 81 15.45 15.18 -7.34
N SER A 82 15.26 16.50 -7.37
CA SER A 82 14.43 17.20 -6.38
C SER A 82 12.97 16.75 -6.45
N ASN A 83 12.44 16.55 -7.66
CA ASN A 83 11.07 16.07 -7.85
C ASN A 83 10.89 14.63 -7.38
N ILE A 84 11.83 13.73 -7.67
CA ILE A 84 11.81 12.34 -7.17
C ILE A 84 11.80 12.32 -5.64
N GLN A 85 12.60 13.18 -5.00
CA GLN A 85 12.64 13.28 -3.53
C GLN A 85 11.29 13.71 -2.96
N LEU A 86 10.71 14.78 -3.50
CA LEU A 86 9.39 15.28 -3.08
C LEU A 86 8.30 14.20 -3.23
N LEU A 87 8.26 13.52 -4.38
CA LEU A 87 7.24 12.49 -4.63
C LEU A 87 7.41 11.28 -3.69
N LYS A 88 8.65 10.93 -3.33
CA LYS A 88 8.94 9.87 -2.35
C LYS A 88 8.52 10.26 -0.93
N GLU A 89 8.72 11.51 -0.54
CA GLU A 89 8.26 12.04 0.74
C GLU A 89 6.74 11.97 0.83
N GLN A 90 6.03 12.47 -0.17
CA GLN A 90 4.56 12.36 -0.26
C GLN A 90 4.08 10.90 -0.17
N LEU A 91 4.81 9.96 -0.78
CA LEU A 91 4.46 8.55 -0.72
C LEU A 91 4.68 7.97 0.68
N SER A 92 5.74 8.41 1.36
CA SER A 92 6.01 8.07 2.75
C SER A 92 4.90 8.57 3.66
N ASP A 93 4.47 9.82 3.51
CA ASP A 93 3.38 10.41 4.29
C ASP A 93 2.10 9.61 4.13
N MET A 94 1.73 9.29 2.88
CA MET A 94 0.57 8.43 2.59
C MET A 94 0.67 7.04 3.22
N ASN A 95 1.87 6.45 3.26
CA ASN A 95 2.10 5.13 3.87
C ASN A 95 2.00 5.15 5.39
N SER A 96 2.20 6.32 6.00
CA SER A 96 2.06 6.51 7.44
C SER A 96 0.62 6.72 7.90
N CYS A 97 -0.33 6.88 6.97
CA CYS A 97 -1.74 7.10 7.31
C CYS A 97 -2.37 5.85 7.94
N VAL A 98 -2.59 5.92 9.25
CA VAL A 98 -3.22 4.85 10.05
C VAL A 98 -4.74 5.00 10.16
N GLU A 99 -5.26 6.21 9.97
CA GLU A 99 -6.68 6.56 10.15
C GLU A 99 -7.61 5.72 9.29
N ILE A 100 -7.15 5.32 8.11
CA ILE A 100 -7.93 4.59 7.12
C ILE A 100 -8.14 3.12 7.52
N TYR A 101 -7.38 2.65 8.50
CA TYR A 101 -7.50 1.32 9.11
C TYR A 101 -8.21 1.35 10.46
N GLN A 102 -8.51 2.54 10.99
CA GLN A 102 -9.27 2.69 12.23
C GLN A 102 -10.75 2.83 11.88
N HIS A 103 -11.57 1.92 12.42
CA HIS A 103 -13.02 2.10 12.39
C HIS A 103 -13.43 2.97 13.59
N GLU A 104 -14.45 3.82 13.44
CA GLU A 104 -15.01 4.62 14.55
C GLU A 104 -15.40 3.76 15.77
N ASN A 105 -15.73 2.48 15.56
CA ASN A 105 -16.06 1.51 16.60
C ASN A 105 -14.85 0.70 17.13
N SER A 106 -13.62 0.92 16.65
CA SER A 106 -12.44 0.08 16.96
C SER A 106 -11.44 0.69 17.94
N ARG A 107 -11.82 1.69 18.75
CA ARG A 107 -10.95 2.19 19.84
C ARG A 107 -10.53 1.09 20.84
N SER A 108 -11.18 -0.08 20.81
CA SER A 108 -10.92 -1.23 21.68
C SER A 108 -10.23 -2.43 21.01
N HIS A 109 -10.06 -2.43 19.68
CA HIS A 109 -9.52 -3.59 18.94
C HIS A 109 -8.56 -3.13 17.84
N THR A 110 -7.40 -2.63 18.24
CA THR A 110 -6.23 -2.62 17.36
C THR A 110 -5.75 -4.07 17.23
N PRO A 111 -5.67 -4.67 16.03
CA PRO A 111 -5.13 -6.02 15.89
C PRO A 111 -3.64 -5.98 16.27
N MET A 112 -3.33 -6.52 17.46
CA MET A 112 -1.96 -6.62 17.96
C MET A 112 -1.29 -7.86 17.37
N ILE A 113 -0.07 -7.70 16.86
CA ILE A 113 0.80 -8.82 16.52
C ILE A 113 1.53 -9.21 17.81
N PRO A 114 1.37 -10.45 18.33
CA PRO A 114 2.08 -10.87 19.52
C PRO A 114 3.59 -10.90 19.23
N LEU A 115 4.35 -10.04 19.91
CA LEU A 115 5.82 -9.96 19.80
C LEU A 115 6.54 -11.06 20.60
N GLY A 116 5.78 -11.92 21.30
CA GLY A 116 6.33 -13.04 22.04
C GLY A 116 6.81 -14.13 21.09
N LEU A 117 8.11 -14.19 20.84
CA LEU A 117 8.74 -15.41 20.34
C LEU A 117 8.53 -16.50 21.40
N LYS A 118 7.80 -17.57 21.05
CA LYS A 118 7.76 -18.78 21.89
C LYS A 118 9.19 -19.36 21.95
N GLU A 119 9.58 -19.93 23.08
CA GLU A 119 10.87 -20.63 23.19
C GLU A 119 11.00 -21.64 22.04
N THR A 120 12.02 -21.47 21.21
CA THR A 120 12.27 -22.36 20.08
C THR A 120 13.10 -23.54 20.57
N THR A 121 12.54 -24.75 20.48
CA THR A 121 13.31 -25.98 20.67
C THR A 121 14.13 -26.27 19.42
N PRO A 122 15.42 -26.65 19.51
CA PRO A 122 16.19 -27.06 18.35
C PRO A 122 15.54 -28.26 17.66
N ILE A 123 15.27 -28.14 16.37
CA ILE A 123 14.70 -29.22 15.55
C ILE A 123 15.84 -30.05 15.00
N ASP A 124 15.81 -31.36 15.29
CA ASP A 124 16.74 -32.33 14.75
C ASP A 124 16.30 -32.76 13.33
N PHE A 125 16.97 -32.19 12.31
CA PHE A 125 16.70 -32.49 10.90
C PHE A 125 17.18 -33.88 10.46
N SER A 126 17.85 -34.65 11.34
CA SER A 126 18.27 -36.02 11.01
C SER A 126 17.11 -37.02 11.04
N ARG A 127 15.95 -36.63 11.59
CA ARG A 127 14.75 -37.47 11.63
C ARG A 127 13.75 -37.03 10.56
N PRO A 128 13.10 -37.97 9.86
CA PRO A 128 12.03 -37.63 8.92
C PRO A 128 10.86 -36.98 9.65
N PHE A 129 10.28 -35.95 9.03
CA PHE A 129 9.05 -35.33 9.52
C PHE A 129 7.93 -36.38 9.57
N LYS A 130 7.23 -36.45 10.71
CA LYS A 130 6.01 -37.25 10.85
C LYS A 130 4.83 -36.54 10.21
#